data_AF-A0A2V9K602-F1
#
_entry.id   AF-A0A2V9K602-F1
#
_cell.length_a   1.000
_cell.length_b   1.000
_cell.length_c   1.000
_cell.angle_alpha   90.00
_cell.angle_beta   90.00
_cell.angle_gamma   90.00
#
_symmetry.space_group_name_H-M   'P 1'
#
loop_
_entity.id
_entity.type
_entity.pdbx_description
1 polymer ?
#
loop_
_entity_poly.entity_id
_entity_poly.type
_entity_poly.pdbx_seq_one_letter_code
_entity_poly.pdbx_strand_id
1 'polypeptide(L)'
;MDTSRQTANPIQPPRISKSLESVEAAREPDGLYQKRALVARVADAEIDTEAREVRMNEVYLSDTLVIPEECEYGDYRIQIQRIEFASKIDRAAPEKGRVLRGVTADILGTREP
;
A
#
# COMPACT_ATOMS: atom_id res chain seq x y z
N MET A 1 20.47 -54.71 43.99
CA MET A 1 20.79 -53.30 44.30
C MET A 1 21.52 -52.75 43.09
N ASP A 2 21.13 -51.55 42.66
CA ASP A 2 21.84 -50.69 41.70
C ASP A 2 21.87 -51.17 40.22
N THR A 3 21.59 -50.38 39.17
CA THR A 3 21.53 -48.92 38.97
C THR A 3 20.83 -48.61 37.63
N SER A 4 20.12 -47.47 37.56
CA SER A 4 19.85 -46.64 36.36
C SER A 4 19.00 -47.15 35.20
N ARG A 5 17.72 -46.78 35.21
CA ARG A 5 16.96 -46.50 33.98
C ARG A 5 17.32 -45.09 33.51
N GLN A 6 17.98 -45.01 32.37
CA GLN A 6 18.34 -43.78 31.70
C GLN A 6 17.06 -43.17 31.09
N THR A 7 16.51 -42.16 31.75
CA THR A 7 15.37 -41.37 31.26
C THR A 7 15.84 -40.55 30.07
N ALA A 8 15.36 -40.90 28.88
CA ALA A 8 15.60 -40.13 27.66
C ALA A 8 15.01 -38.72 27.80
N ASN A 9 15.84 -37.71 27.56
CA ASN A 9 15.44 -36.31 27.46
C ASN A 9 14.28 -36.14 26.46
N PRO A 10 13.25 -35.33 26.75
CA PRO A 10 12.30 -34.92 25.73
C PRO A 10 13.00 -33.96 24.76
N ILE A 11 12.98 -34.31 23.48
CA ILE A 11 13.33 -33.42 22.38
C ILE A 11 12.35 -32.25 22.43
N GLN A 12 12.81 -31.08 22.89
CA GLN A 12 12.07 -29.84 22.66
C GLN A 12 12.21 -29.52 21.16
N PRO A 13 11.10 -29.38 20.40
CA PRO A 13 11.20 -28.81 19.07
C PRO A 13 11.71 -27.36 19.21
N PRO A 14 12.52 -26.84 18.26
CA PRO A 14 12.87 -25.44 18.29
C PRO A 14 11.58 -24.63 18.23
N ARG A 15 11.28 -23.91 19.32
CA ARG A 15 10.34 -22.80 19.30
C ARG A 15 10.94 -21.76 18.38
N ILE A 16 10.62 -21.85 17.09
CA ILE A 16 10.75 -20.72 16.18
C ILE A 16 9.69 -19.73 16.68
N SER A 17 10.05 -18.96 17.69
CA SER A 17 9.42 -17.69 18.01
C SER A 17 9.75 -16.76 16.85
N LYS A 18 9.08 -16.97 15.71
CA LYS A 18 8.98 -15.93 14.70
C LYS A 18 8.05 -14.91 15.34
N SER A 19 8.70 -13.89 15.89
CA SER A 19 8.12 -12.66 16.36
C SER A 19 6.87 -12.35 15.55
N LEU A 20 5.74 -12.20 16.24
CA LEU A 20 4.58 -11.47 15.73
C LEU A 20 5.00 -9.99 15.64
N GLU A 21 5.99 -9.69 14.81
CA GLU A 21 6.17 -8.37 14.24
C GLU A 21 4.99 -8.20 13.30
N SER A 22 4.04 -7.44 13.80
CA SER A 22 2.94 -6.77 13.10
C SER A 22 2.94 -7.06 11.60
N VAL A 23 2.01 -7.90 11.16
CA VAL A 23 1.56 -7.94 9.77
C VAL A 23 0.82 -6.63 9.45
N GLU A 24 1.55 -5.52 9.50
CA GLU A 24 1.31 -4.47 8.51
C GLU A 24 1.69 -5.12 7.19
N ALA A 25 0.69 -5.64 6.48
CA ALA A 25 0.87 -6.17 5.14
C ALA A 25 1.73 -5.16 4.37
N ALA A 26 2.91 -5.59 3.93
CA ALA A 26 3.86 -4.74 3.22
C ALA A 26 3.09 -4.02 2.11
N ARG A 27 2.94 -2.70 2.24
CA ARG A 27 2.20 -1.92 1.26
C ARG A 27 2.96 -1.92 -0.05
N GLU A 28 2.20 -1.97 -1.13
CA GLU A 28 2.75 -1.96 -2.47
C GLU A 28 3.33 -0.57 -2.77
N PRO A 29 4.53 -0.48 -3.37
CA PRO A 29 5.19 0.80 -3.61
C PRO A 29 4.41 1.70 -4.58
N ASP A 30 3.62 1.09 -5.47
CA ASP A 30 2.72 1.74 -6.41
C ASP A 30 1.27 1.81 -5.90
N GLY A 31 1.00 1.37 -4.68
CA GLY A 31 -0.36 1.25 -4.15
C GLY A 31 -0.92 2.58 -3.63
N LEU A 32 -2.11 2.93 -4.09
CA LEU A 32 -2.91 4.03 -3.53
C LEU A 32 -3.97 3.44 -2.61
N TYR A 33 -3.96 3.87 -1.35
CA TYR A 33 -4.82 3.33 -0.32
C TYR A 33 -5.81 4.36 0.21
N GLN A 34 -7.01 3.91 0.60
CA GLN A 34 -7.98 4.69 1.36
C GLN A 34 -8.51 3.83 2.48
N LYS A 35 -8.59 4.38 3.71
CA LYS A 35 -9.09 3.63 4.88
C LYS A 35 -8.35 2.28 5.05
N ARG A 36 -7.04 2.26 4.76
CA ARG A 36 -6.15 1.06 4.73
C ARG A 36 -6.45 0.00 3.66
N ALA A 37 -7.37 0.24 2.74
CA ALA A 37 -7.65 -0.65 1.60
C ALA A 37 -6.97 -0.12 0.33
N LEU A 38 -6.40 -1.02 -0.48
CA LEU A 38 -5.87 -0.66 -1.81
C LEU A 38 -7.05 -0.30 -2.73
N VAL A 39 -7.07 0.94 -3.25
CA VAL A 39 -8.16 1.45 -4.08
C VAL A 39 -7.74 1.84 -5.49
N ALA A 40 -6.44 2.00 -5.73
CA ALA A 40 -5.87 2.19 -7.05
C ALA A 40 -4.38 1.85 -7.05
N ARG A 41 -3.79 1.85 -8.24
CA ARG A 41 -2.34 1.79 -8.42
C ARG A 41 -1.86 3.00 -9.20
N VAL A 42 -0.63 3.41 -8.95
CA VAL A 42 -0.02 4.62 -9.51
C VAL A 42 1.16 4.23 -10.40
N ALA A 43 1.24 4.85 -11.57
CA ALA A 43 2.40 4.80 -12.45
C ALA A 43 2.98 6.20 -12.61
N ASP A 44 4.30 6.27 -12.59
CA ASP A 44 5.12 7.48 -12.65
C ASP A 44 4.64 8.57 -11.68
N ALA A 45 4.83 8.31 -10.37
CA ALA A 45 4.59 9.30 -9.32
C ALA A 45 5.84 10.15 -9.08
N GLU A 46 5.66 11.45 -9.00
CA GLU A 46 6.66 12.43 -8.58
C GLU A 46 6.17 13.10 -7.29
N ILE A 47 7.01 13.09 -6.26
CA ILE A 47 6.70 13.66 -4.95
C ILE A 47 7.51 14.96 -4.81
N ASP A 48 6.79 16.07 -4.71
CA ASP A 48 7.34 17.41 -4.53
C ASP A 48 7.08 17.84 -3.08
N THR A 49 8.05 17.62 -2.21
CA THR A 49 7.93 17.95 -0.78
C THR A 49 8.01 19.46 -0.51
N GLU A 50 8.61 20.23 -1.42
CA GLU A 50 8.68 21.69 -1.33
C GLU A 50 7.32 22.32 -1.64
N ALA A 51 6.67 21.87 -2.72
CA ALA A 51 5.32 22.29 -3.08
C ALA A 51 4.22 21.59 -2.25
N ARG A 52 4.58 20.54 -1.49
CA ARG A 52 3.66 19.64 -0.78
C ARG A 52 2.64 19.01 -1.72
N GLU A 53 3.11 18.48 -2.83
CA GLU A 53 2.28 17.94 -3.90
C GLU A 53 2.82 16.57 -4.37
N VAL A 54 1.92 15.68 -4.78
CA VAL A 54 2.24 14.44 -5.49
C VAL A 54 1.59 14.50 -6.87
N ARG A 55 2.42 14.44 -7.90
CA ARG A 55 2.01 14.37 -9.30
C ARG A 55 2.05 12.93 -9.75
N MET A 56 0.94 12.41 -10.25
CA MET A 56 0.82 11.04 -10.72
C MET A 56 0.44 11.08 -12.20
N ASN A 57 1.32 10.53 -13.03
CA ASN A 57 1.07 10.52 -14.46
C ASN A 57 -0.16 9.66 -14.80
N GLU A 58 -0.25 8.47 -14.20
CA GLU A 58 -1.34 7.53 -14.42
C GLU A 58 -1.76 6.85 -13.09
N VAL A 59 -3.07 6.78 -12.84
CA VAL A 59 -3.67 6.05 -11.72
C VAL A 59 -4.68 5.07 -12.30
N TYR A 60 -4.44 3.77 -12.15
CA TYR A 60 -5.24 2.69 -12.76
C TYR A 60 -5.84 1.78 -11.68
N LEU A 61 -6.77 0.91 -12.08
CA LEU A 61 -7.61 0.12 -11.17
C LEU A 61 -8.35 1.00 -10.16
N SER A 62 -8.66 2.24 -10.55
CA SER A 62 -9.17 3.23 -9.62
C SER A 62 -10.66 3.10 -9.35
N ASP A 63 -11.34 2.03 -9.76
CA ASP A 63 -12.79 1.89 -9.68
C ASP A 63 -13.38 2.14 -8.29
N THR A 64 -12.65 1.76 -7.24
CA THR A 64 -13.03 1.93 -5.83
C THR A 64 -12.48 3.20 -5.19
N LEU A 65 -11.65 3.98 -5.90
CA LEU A 65 -11.12 5.26 -5.43
C LEU A 65 -12.24 6.29 -5.31
N VAL A 66 -12.37 6.90 -4.14
CA VAL A 66 -13.37 7.94 -3.86
C VAL A 66 -12.69 9.31 -3.79
N ILE A 67 -13.10 10.26 -4.61
CA ILE A 67 -12.55 11.62 -4.64
C ILE A 67 -13.64 12.59 -4.15
N PRO A 68 -13.35 13.56 -3.28
CA PRO A 68 -12.03 13.97 -2.78
C PRO A 68 -11.71 13.40 -1.38
N GLU A 69 -11.79 12.07 -1.18
CA GLU A 69 -11.39 11.49 0.11
C GLU A 69 -9.86 11.48 0.28
N GLU A 70 -9.42 11.49 1.54
CA GLU A 70 -8.03 11.31 1.91
C GLU A 70 -7.52 9.94 1.45
N CYS A 71 -6.35 9.96 0.80
CA CYS A 71 -5.64 8.80 0.33
C CYS A 71 -4.28 8.69 1.00
N GLU A 72 -3.68 7.50 0.91
CA GLU A 72 -2.34 7.21 1.40
C GLU A 72 -1.52 6.64 0.24
N TYR A 73 -0.38 7.28 -0.05
CA TYR A 73 0.57 6.84 -1.07
C TYR A 73 1.98 6.85 -0.48
N GLY A 74 2.63 5.68 -0.46
CA GLY A 74 3.89 5.50 0.26
C GLY A 74 3.77 5.92 1.73
N ASP A 75 4.60 6.87 2.14
CA ASP A 75 4.65 7.42 3.50
C ASP A 75 3.80 8.70 3.68
N TYR A 76 3.02 9.09 2.67
CA TYR A 76 2.29 10.36 2.68
C TYR A 76 0.77 10.15 2.70
N ARG A 77 0.11 10.99 3.50
CA ARG A 77 -1.33 11.23 3.42
C ARG A 77 -1.54 12.34 2.40
N ILE A 78 -2.34 12.06 1.39
CA ILE A 78 -2.56 12.95 0.26
C ILE A 78 -4.05 13.13 -0.02
N GLN A 79 -4.41 14.21 -0.69
CA GLN A 79 -5.77 14.44 -1.17
C GLN A 79 -5.74 14.83 -2.63
N ILE A 80 -6.40 14.05 -3.48
CA ILE A 80 -6.48 14.34 -4.92
C ILE A 80 -7.29 15.62 -5.13
N GLN A 81 -6.65 16.62 -5.73
CA GLN A 81 -7.29 17.91 -6.03
C GLN A 81 -7.69 18.03 -7.50
N ARG A 82 -6.86 17.50 -8.40
CA ARG A 82 -7.05 17.66 -9.84
C ARG A 82 -6.79 16.37 -10.58
N ILE A 83 -7.58 16.17 -11.63
CA ILE A 83 -7.44 15.09 -12.60
C ILE A 83 -7.57 15.72 -13.97
N GLU A 84 -6.57 15.56 -14.83
CA GLU A 84 -6.64 16.09 -16.19
C GLU A 84 -7.52 15.24 -17.11
N PHE A 85 -7.43 13.91 -16.98
CA PHE A 85 -8.19 12.99 -17.81
C PHE A 85 -8.66 11.78 -17.02
N ALA A 86 -9.90 11.36 -17.24
CA ALA A 86 -10.48 10.16 -16.65
C ALA A 86 -11.14 9.30 -17.72
N SER A 87 -10.72 8.04 -17.82
CA SER A 87 -11.32 7.04 -18.70
C SER A 87 -11.82 5.86 -17.88
N LYS A 88 -13.06 5.43 -18.14
CA LYS A 88 -13.68 4.31 -17.42
C LYS A 88 -13.12 2.96 -17.86
N ILE A 89 -12.72 2.83 -19.11
CA ILE A 89 -12.16 1.61 -19.69
C ILE A 89 -11.13 2.05 -20.73
N ASP A 90 -9.88 1.67 -20.53
CA ASP A 90 -8.90 1.74 -21.61
C ASP A 90 -9.17 0.59 -22.60
N ARG A 91 -9.60 0.92 -23.82
CA ARG A 91 -9.85 -0.09 -24.87
C ARG A 91 -8.59 -0.84 -25.26
N ALA A 92 -7.42 -0.25 -25.04
CA ALA A 92 -6.13 -0.89 -25.30
C ALA A 92 -5.69 -1.82 -24.16
N ALA A 93 -6.23 -1.64 -22.93
CA ALA A 93 -5.84 -2.38 -21.73
C ALA A 93 -7.05 -2.52 -20.78
N PRO A 94 -8.06 -3.35 -21.11
CA PRO A 94 -9.27 -3.50 -20.31
C PRO A 94 -9.01 -4.00 -18.88
N GLU A 95 -7.89 -4.68 -18.65
CA GLU A 95 -7.44 -5.14 -17.34
C GLU A 95 -7.09 -4.00 -16.37
N LYS A 96 -6.83 -2.78 -16.87
CA LYS A 96 -6.53 -1.61 -16.04
C LYS A 96 -7.76 -0.96 -15.42
N GLY A 97 -8.98 -1.35 -15.82
CA GLY A 97 -10.22 -0.77 -15.30
C GLY A 97 -10.31 0.75 -15.52
N ARG A 98 -10.78 1.48 -14.51
CA ARG A 98 -10.81 2.95 -14.53
C ARG A 98 -9.41 3.54 -14.41
N VAL A 99 -9.02 4.34 -15.40
CA VAL A 99 -7.72 5.01 -15.48
C VAL A 99 -7.90 6.53 -15.39
N LEU A 100 -7.15 7.16 -14.49
CA LEU A 100 -7.03 8.61 -14.35
C LEU A 100 -5.62 9.01 -14.80
N ARG A 101 -5.46 10.12 -15.51
CA ARG A 101 -4.17 10.64 -15.96
C ARG A 101 -4.00 12.12 -15.60
N GLY A 102 -2.76 12.52 -15.37
CA GLY A 102 -2.43 13.87 -14.89
C GLY A 102 -3.13 14.16 -13.56
N VAL A 103 -2.95 13.27 -12.58
CA VAL A 103 -3.55 13.42 -11.26
C VAL A 103 -2.60 14.22 -10.37
N THR A 104 -3.13 15.23 -9.71
CA THR A 104 -2.40 16.06 -8.75
C THR A 104 -3.06 15.94 -7.39
N ALA A 105 -2.25 15.66 -6.37
CA ALA A 105 -2.71 15.53 -5.00
C ALA A 105 -1.88 16.37 -4.05
N ASP A 106 -2.51 17.00 -3.07
CA ASP A 106 -1.81 17.74 -2.03
C ASP A 106 -1.37 16.79 -0.91
N ILE A 107 -0.17 16.98 -0.37
CA ILE A 107 0.32 16.27 0.80
C ILE A 107 -0.29 16.90 2.06
N LEU A 108 -1.18 16.16 2.71
CA LEU A 108 -1.80 16.53 3.98
C LEU A 108 -0.87 16.28 5.18
N GLY A 109 0.02 15.31 5.07
CA GLY A 109 1.00 14.98 6.11
C GLY A 109 1.71 13.67 5.83
N THR A 110 2.54 13.25 6.77
CA THR A 110 3.14 11.91 6.77
C THR A 110 2.19 10.90 7.41
N ARG A 111 2.28 9.65 6.96
CA ARG A 111 1.66 8.52 7.65
C ARG A 111 2.29 8.41 9.04
N GLU A 112 1.47 8.45 10.08
CA GLU A 112 1.96 8.12 11.42
C GLU A 112 2.36 6.64 11.46
N PRO A 113 3.53 6.31 12.07
CA PRO A 113 4.01 4.94 12.20
C PRO A 113 3.13 4.08 13.13
#